data_AF-K2N7Y1-F1
#
_entry.id   AF-K2N7Y1-F1
#
_cell.length_a   1.000
_cell.length_b   1.000
_cell.length_c   1.000
_cell.angle_alpha   90.00
_cell.angle_beta   90.00
_cell.angle_gamma   90.00
#
_symmetry.space_group_name_H-M   'P 1'
#
loop_
_entity.id
_entity.type
_entity.pdbx_description
1 polymer ?
#
loop_
_entity_poly.entity_id
_entity_poly.type
_entity_poly.pdbx_seq_one_letter_code
_entity_poly.pdbx_strand_id
1 'polypeptide(L)'
;MYEDRKCVPLSELPLAGDGVYQGMFRDYLTALEDAEANAPRIAELENALRSRADELALEVCEREAQLSHYSFLSAQNVPGWSDALLHDAEFQQLRERYDELSKDPQGNAEALRELADAMEARSRAIAEALRTAEATNAAEQTRLKTPSQAESGVAAGDGMHGSEHADLVHEGGSTASGTMGGQSLLPRAAGNSLKSRSCMRLPVAWGTRPMGHAMPFCPM
;
A
#
# COMPACT_ATOMS: atom_id res chain seq x y z
N MET A 1 -13.54 -1.17 -22.44
CA MET A 1 -12.82 -0.67 -21.26
C MET A 1 -11.35 -0.77 -21.60
N TYR A 2 -10.62 0.34 -21.60
CA TYR A 2 -9.16 0.30 -21.69
C TYR A 2 -8.66 0.04 -20.28
N GLU A 3 -8.51 -1.25 -19.94
CA GLU A 3 -8.08 -1.68 -18.59
C GLU A 3 -6.56 -1.65 -18.45
N ASP A 4 -5.86 -1.42 -19.56
CA ASP A 4 -4.43 -1.39 -19.71
C ASP A 4 -3.94 -0.13 -20.45
N ARG A 5 -2.69 0.25 -20.16
CA ARG A 5 -1.92 1.27 -20.89
C ARG A 5 -0.58 0.66 -21.25
N LYS A 6 -0.19 0.73 -22.52
CA LYS A 6 1.07 0.13 -23.01
C LYS A 6 1.23 -1.34 -22.56
N CYS A 7 0.14 -2.11 -22.57
CA CYS A 7 0.07 -3.51 -22.13
C CYS A 7 0.25 -3.73 -20.61
N VAL A 8 0.27 -2.68 -19.79
CA VAL A 8 0.30 -2.76 -18.33
C VAL A 8 -1.09 -2.46 -17.77
N PRO A 9 -1.68 -3.33 -16.93
CA PRO A 9 -2.94 -3.06 -16.25
C PRO A 9 -2.90 -1.76 -15.44
N LEU A 10 -3.96 -0.95 -15.50
CA LEU A 10 -4.06 0.29 -14.72
C LEU A 10 -3.91 0.08 -13.21
N SER A 11 -4.27 -1.11 -12.71
CA SER A 11 -4.11 -1.49 -11.30
C SER A 11 -2.66 -1.71 -10.86
N GLU A 12 -1.75 -1.92 -11.81
CA GLU A 12 -0.32 -2.15 -11.58
C GLU A 12 0.50 -0.87 -11.74
N LEU A 13 -0.09 0.18 -12.33
CA LEU A 13 0.54 1.48 -12.43
C LEU A 13 0.57 2.21 -11.08
N PRO A 14 1.69 2.83 -10.70
CA PRO A 14 1.82 3.57 -9.44
C PRO A 14 1.13 4.95 -9.47
N LEU A 15 -0.05 5.06 -10.08
CA LEU A 15 -0.77 6.33 -10.28
C LEU A 15 -1.07 7.06 -8.97
N ALA A 16 -1.37 6.32 -7.90
CA ALA A 16 -1.66 6.89 -6.58
C ALA A 16 -0.40 7.48 -5.90
N GLY A 17 0.78 6.92 -6.21
CA GLY A 17 2.06 7.39 -5.68
C GLY A 17 2.71 8.49 -6.52
N ASP A 18 2.29 8.65 -7.79
CA ASP A 18 2.86 9.65 -8.69
C ASP A 18 2.29 11.06 -8.42
N GLY A 19 3.10 11.90 -7.78
CA GLY A 19 2.68 13.26 -7.41
C GLY A 19 2.31 14.15 -8.60
N VAL A 20 2.92 13.94 -9.77
CA VAL A 20 2.62 14.70 -11.00
C VAL A 20 1.23 14.34 -11.51
N TYR A 21 0.94 13.04 -11.65
CA TYR A 21 -0.38 12.55 -12.03
C TYR A 21 -1.46 13.02 -11.04
N GLN A 22 -1.22 12.87 -9.73
CA GLN A 22 -2.17 13.33 -8.69
C GLN A 22 -2.41 14.84 -8.75
N GLY A 23 -1.37 15.63 -9.06
CA GLY A 23 -1.49 17.07 -9.28
C GLY A 23 -2.42 17.40 -10.44
N MET A 24 -2.14 16.82 -11.62
CA MET A 24 -2.97 17.00 -12.82
C MET A 24 -4.41 16.49 -12.62
N PHE A 25 -4.58 15.40 -11.85
CA PHE A 25 -5.88 14.82 -11.59
C PHE A 25 -6.73 15.73 -10.70
N ARG A 26 -6.14 16.36 -9.68
CA ARG A 26 -6.82 17.40 -8.90
C ARG A 26 -7.23 18.59 -9.77
N ASP A 27 -6.33 19.07 -10.62
CA ASP A 27 -6.63 20.18 -11.53
C ASP A 27 -7.77 19.83 -12.50
N TYR A 28 -7.82 18.57 -12.96
CA TYR A 28 -8.92 18.03 -13.77
C TYR A 28 -10.24 18.05 -13.02
N LEU A 29 -10.26 17.60 -11.75
CA LEU A 29 -11.46 17.65 -10.92
C LEU A 29 -11.95 19.09 -10.70
N THR A 30 -11.05 20.05 -10.50
CA THR A 30 -11.41 21.47 -10.40
C THR A 30 -11.97 22.01 -11.73
N ALA A 31 -11.38 21.65 -12.87
CA ALA A 31 -11.88 22.10 -14.17
C ALA A 31 -13.29 21.57 -14.47
N LEU A 32 -13.64 20.38 -13.97
CA LEU A 32 -14.97 19.79 -14.11
C LEU A 32 -16.09 20.54 -13.37
N GLU A 33 -15.78 21.45 -12.45
CA GLU A 33 -16.77 22.28 -11.76
C GLU A 33 -17.56 23.18 -12.74
N ASP A 34 -16.91 23.60 -13.83
CA ASP A 34 -17.54 24.27 -14.98
C ASP A 34 -17.01 23.68 -16.29
N ALA A 35 -17.53 22.50 -16.64
CA ALA A 35 -17.03 21.73 -17.76
C ALA A 35 -17.25 22.39 -19.14
N GLU A 36 -18.28 23.23 -19.27
CA GLU A 36 -18.56 23.94 -20.53
C GLU A 36 -17.54 25.06 -20.74
N ALA A 37 -17.29 25.89 -19.73
CA ALA A 37 -16.30 26.95 -19.82
C ALA A 37 -14.86 26.40 -19.92
N ASN A 38 -14.59 25.28 -19.26
CA ASN A 38 -13.25 24.69 -19.19
C ASN A 38 -12.99 23.58 -20.23
N ALA A 39 -13.88 23.37 -21.19
CA ALA A 39 -13.75 22.30 -22.20
C ALA A 39 -12.35 22.14 -22.82
N PRO A 40 -11.65 23.20 -23.31
CA PRO A 40 -10.30 23.05 -23.85
C PRO A 40 -9.29 22.61 -22.79
N ARG A 41 -9.39 23.16 -21.56
CA ARG A 41 -8.49 22.83 -20.46
C ARG A 41 -8.68 21.39 -19.98
N ILE A 42 -9.92 20.92 -19.93
CA ILE A 42 -10.26 19.53 -19.61
C ILE A 42 -9.61 18.59 -20.63
N ALA A 43 -9.74 18.87 -21.93
CA ALA A 43 -9.13 18.05 -22.98
C ALA A 43 -7.59 18.00 -22.87
N GLU A 44 -6.95 19.13 -22.56
CA GLU A 44 -5.51 19.18 -22.29
C GLU A 44 -5.12 18.32 -21.09
N LEU A 45 -5.86 18.42 -19.98
CA LEU A 45 -5.59 17.67 -18.75
C LEU A 45 -5.81 16.17 -18.95
N GLU A 46 -6.83 15.75 -19.69
CA GLU A 46 -7.05 14.34 -20.03
C GLU A 46 -5.90 13.78 -20.86
N ASN A 47 -5.41 14.57 -21.82
CA ASN A 47 -4.26 14.17 -22.62
C ASN A 47 -2.98 14.10 -21.77
N ALA A 48 -2.75 15.08 -20.88
CA ALA A 48 -1.60 15.09 -19.98
C ALA A 48 -1.62 13.90 -19.00
N LEU A 49 -2.78 13.62 -18.40
CA LEU A 49 -2.98 12.45 -17.53
C LEU A 49 -2.70 11.15 -18.28
N ARG A 50 -3.17 11.04 -19.52
CA ARG A 50 -2.93 9.88 -20.38
C ARG A 50 -1.45 9.71 -20.71
N SER A 51 -0.77 10.79 -21.08
CA SER A 51 0.67 10.77 -21.35
C SER A 51 1.47 10.36 -20.13
N ARG A 52 1.17 10.90 -18.95
CA ARG A 52 1.84 10.52 -17.71
C ARG A 52 1.60 9.05 -17.36
N ALA A 53 0.38 8.55 -17.53
CA ALA A 53 0.09 7.12 -17.34
C ALA A 53 0.85 6.23 -18.33
N ASP A 54 1.04 6.68 -19.58
CA ASP A 54 1.85 5.96 -20.57
C ASP A 54 3.33 5.93 -20.22
N GLU A 55 3.89 7.03 -19.72
CA GLU A 55 5.26 7.08 -19.20
C GLU A 55 5.46 6.08 -18.05
N LEU A 56 4.58 6.11 -17.06
CA LEU A 56 4.63 5.18 -15.92
C LEU A 56 4.48 3.73 -16.36
N ALA A 57 3.66 3.44 -17.37
CA ALA A 57 3.53 2.09 -17.92
C ALA A 57 4.83 1.62 -18.59
N LEU A 58 5.50 2.50 -19.34
CA LEU A 58 6.79 2.18 -19.94
C LEU A 58 7.86 1.93 -18.86
N GLU A 59 7.90 2.75 -17.81
CA GLU A 59 8.81 2.52 -16.68
C GLU A 59 8.59 1.16 -16.00
N VAL A 60 7.32 0.74 -15.84
CA VAL A 60 6.98 -0.60 -15.33
C VAL A 60 7.50 -1.69 -16.28
N CYS A 61 7.23 -1.59 -17.58
CA CYS A 61 7.72 -2.56 -18.57
C CYS A 61 9.25 -2.65 -18.60
N GLU A 62 9.95 -1.52 -18.54
CA GLU A 62 11.41 -1.46 -18.55
C GLU A 62 11.99 -2.15 -17.31
N ARG A 63 11.41 -1.92 -16.14
CA ARG A 63 11.80 -2.58 -14.88
C ARG A 63 11.57 -4.08 -14.93
N GLU A 64 10.43 -4.53 -15.46
CA GLU A 64 10.15 -5.95 -15.66
C GLU A 64 11.14 -6.58 -16.65
N ALA A 65 11.44 -5.90 -17.76
CA ALA A 65 12.41 -6.36 -18.73
C ALA A 65 13.81 -6.52 -18.10
N GLN A 66 14.25 -5.56 -17.28
CA GLN A 66 15.54 -5.64 -16.58
C GLN A 66 15.63 -6.84 -15.63
N LEU A 67 14.53 -7.20 -14.98
CA LEU A 67 14.48 -8.35 -14.05
C LEU A 67 14.25 -9.69 -14.76
N SER A 68 13.67 -9.69 -15.97
CA SER A 68 13.37 -10.91 -16.73
C SER A 68 14.60 -11.77 -17.04
N HIS A 69 15.79 -11.15 -17.12
CA HIS A 69 17.07 -11.83 -17.30
C HIS A 69 17.48 -12.71 -16.10
N TYR A 70 16.92 -12.45 -14.92
CA TYR A 70 17.26 -13.11 -13.66
C TYR A 70 16.08 -13.95 -13.17
N SER A 71 15.67 -14.93 -13.97
CA SER A 71 14.48 -15.77 -13.71
C SER A 71 14.54 -16.60 -12.42
N PHE A 72 15.71 -16.72 -11.79
CA PHE A 72 15.89 -17.33 -10.48
C PHE A 72 15.42 -16.43 -9.32
N LEU A 73 15.22 -15.12 -9.55
CA LEU A 73 14.71 -14.21 -8.54
C LEU A 73 13.23 -14.47 -8.26
N SER A 74 12.90 -14.58 -6.98
CA SER A 74 11.51 -14.71 -6.56
C SER A 74 10.80 -13.35 -6.66
N ALA A 75 9.63 -13.33 -7.31
CA ALA A 75 8.79 -12.15 -7.34
C ALA A 75 8.28 -11.84 -5.92
N GLN A 76 8.55 -10.62 -5.44
CA GLN A 76 8.10 -10.20 -4.12
C GLN A 76 6.85 -9.32 -4.23
N ASN A 77 5.77 -9.74 -3.55
CA ASN A 77 4.52 -8.96 -3.47
C ASN A 77 4.63 -7.81 -2.46
N VAL A 78 5.62 -6.93 -2.63
CA VAL A 78 5.86 -5.77 -1.77
C VAL A 78 5.90 -4.51 -2.65
N PRO A 79 5.08 -3.48 -2.36
CA PRO A 79 5.09 -2.24 -3.13
C PRO A 79 6.50 -1.63 -3.22
N GLY A 80 6.90 -1.20 -4.42
CA GLY A 80 8.20 -0.59 -4.66
C GLY A 80 9.41 -1.53 -4.60
N TRP A 81 9.23 -2.84 -4.39
CA TRP A 81 10.35 -3.79 -4.28
C TRP A 81 11.24 -3.83 -5.52
N SER A 82 10.66 -3.96 -6.71
CA SER A 82 11.43 -4.08 -7.95
C SER A 82 12.22 -2.80 -8.24
N ASP A 83 11.67 -1.64 -7.87
CA ASP A 83 12.33 -0.34 -8.00
C ASP A 83 13.52 -0.23 -7.04
N ALA A 84 13.28 -0.51 -5.75
CA ALA A 84 14.32 -0.50 -4.72
C ALA A 84 15.46 -1.49 -5.04
N LEU A 85 15.12 -2.66 -5.57
CA LEU A 85 16.10 -3.67 -5.97
C LEU A 85 16.97 -3.20 -7.14
N LEU A 86 16.40 -2.59 -8.17
CA LEU A 86 17.16 -2.08 -9.31
C LEU A 86 18.06 -0.89 -8.95
N HIS A 87 17.65 -0.08 -7.96
CA HIS A 87 18.47 1.03 -7.44
C HIS A 87 19.49 0.61 -6.38
N ASP A 88 19.48 -0.66 -5.94
CA ASP A 88 20.40 -1.15 -4.93
C ASP A 88 21.81 -1.35 -5.48
N ALA A 89 22.79 -0.67 -4.87
CA ALA A 89 24.17 -0.68 -5.34
C ALA A 89 24.85 -2.05 -5.23
N GLU A 90 24.48 -2.87 -4.24
CA GLU A 90 25.02 -4.23 -4.09
C GLU A 90 24.44 -5.15 -5.18
N PHE A 91 23.13 -5.08 -5.40
CA PHE A 91 22.48 -5.83 -6.47
C PHE A 91 23.01 -5.45 -7.86
N GLN A 92 23.27 -4.17 -8.13
CA GLN A 92 23.89 -3.73 -9.40
C GLN A 92 25.26 -4.36 -9.62
N GLN A 93 26.11 -4.45 -8.59
CA GLN A 93 27.42 -5.12 -8.69
C GLN A 93 27.27 -6.63 -8.90
N LEU A 94 26.32 -7.26 -8.23
CA LEU A 94 26.04 -8.69 -8.40
C LEU A 94 25.55 -8.99 -9.83
N ARG A 95 24.68 -8.14 -10.38
CA ARG A 95 24.20 -8.22 -11.77
C ARG A 95 25.35 -8.14 -12.76
N GLU A 96 26.21 -7.14 -12.62
CA GLU A 96 27.37 -6.98 -13.51
C GLU A 96 28.26 -8.22 -13.53
N ARG A 97 28.56 -8.78 -12.35
CA ARG A 97 29.33 -10.03 -12.23
C ARG A 97 28.61 -11.21 -12.85
N TYR A 98 27.30 -11.36 -12.59
CA TYR A 98 26.49 -12.43 -13.14
C TYR A 98 26.46 -12.36 -14.68
N ASP A 99 26.20 -11.18 -15.23
CA ASP A 99 26.15 -10.93 -16.67
C ASP A 99 27.48 -11.28 -17.35
N GLU A 100 28.63 -10.94 -16.73
CA GLU A 100 29.95 -11.31 -17.25
C GLU A 100 30.18 -12.83 -17.26
N LEU A 101 29.94 -13.50 -16.12
CA LEU A 101 30.15 -14.94 -15.98
C LEU A 101 29.16 -15.76 -16.82
N SER A 102 27.97 -15.21 -17.11
CA SER A 102 26.93 -15.84 -17.92
C SER A 102 27.33 -16.05 -19.39
N LYS A 103 28.43 -15.42 -19.85
CA LYS A 103 29.00 -15.64 -21.19
C LYS A 103 29.60 -17.05 -21.36
N ASP A 104 30.02 -17.69 -20.28
CA ASP A 104 30.42 -19.11 -20.24
C ASP A 104 29.76 -19.84 -19.04
N PRO A 105 28.49 -20.25 -19.17
CA PRO A 105 27.76 -20.88 -18.07
C PRO A 105 28.32 -22.23 -17.64
N GLN A 106 28.97 -22.97 -18.54
CA GLN A 106 29.48 -24.30 -18.25
C GLN A 106 30.78 -24.22 -17.44
N GLY A 107 31.69 -23.30 -17.79
CA GLY A 107 32.91 -23.03 -17.04
C GLY A 107 32.65 -22.38 -15.68
N ASN A 108 31.57 -21.59 -15.57
CA ASN A 108 31.27 -20.79 -14.39
C ASN A 108 30.06 -21.29 -13.57
N ALA A 109 29.64 -22.55 -13.75
CA ALA A 109 28.38 -23.05 -13.20
C ALA A 109 28.24 -22.85 -11.68
N GLU A 110 29.30 -23.15 -10.91
CA GLU A 110 29.28 -22.98 -9.45
C GLU A 110 29.23 -21.50 -9.05
N ALA A 111 30.06 -20.66 -9.66
CA ALA A 111 30.08 -19.22 -9.40
C ALA A 111 28.77 -18.52 -9.77
N LEU A 112 28.12 -18.94 -10.87
CA LEU A 112 26.81 -18.43 -11.27
C LEU A 112 25.71 -18.84 -10.29
N ARG A 113 25.77 -20.07 -9.76
CA ARG A 113 24.84 -20.52 -8.72
C ARG A 113 25.00 -19.69 -7.44
N GLU A 114 26.24 -19.46 -7.00
CA GLU A 114 26.51 -18.62 -5.83
C GLU A 114 26.06 -17.16 -6.02
N LEU A 115 26.27 -16.60 -7.21
CA LEU A 115 25.79 -15.26 -7.53
C LEU A 115 24.26 -15.18 -7.57
N ALA A 116 23.59 -16.18 -8.15
CA ALA A 116 22.13 -16.26 -8.15
C ALA A 116 21.58 -16.33 -6.71
N ASP A 117 22.19 -17.15 -5.84
CA ASP A 117 21.83 -17.26 -4.42
C ASP A 117 22.04 -15.92 -3.69
N ALA A 118 23.15 -15.22 -3.96
CA ALA A 118 23.45 -13.91 -3.37
C ALA A 118 22.46 -12.82 -3.85
N MET A 119 22.13 -12.80 -5.14
CA MET A 119 21.16 -11.86 -5.72
C MET A 119 19.75 -12.08 -5.14
N GLU A 120 19.34 -13.34 -5.02
CA GLU A 120 18.06 -13.70 -4.40
C GLU A 120 18.03 -13.39 -2.90
N ALA A 121 19.15 -13.56 -2.19
CA ALA A 121 19.29 -13.12 -0.81
C ALA A 121 19.14 -11.60 -0.66
N ARG A 122 19.78 -10.82 -1.54
CA ARG A 122 19.67 -9.36 -1.54
C ARG A 122 18.25 -8.89 -1.85
N SER A 123 17.61 -9.52 -2.85
CA SER A 123 16.19 -9.31 -3.19
C SER A 123 15.28 -9.46 -1.98
N ARG A 124 15.44 -10.55 -1.22
CA ARG A 124 14.64 -10.82 -0.01
C ARG A 124 14.89 -9.82 1.11
N ALA A 125 16.16 -9.45 1.33
CA ALA A 125 16.53 -8.47 2.34
C ALA A 125 15.86 -7.11 2.07
N ILE A 126 15.83 -6.66 0.80
CA ILE A 126 15.15 -5.42 0.40
C ILE A 126 13.64 -5.53 0.61
N ALA A 127 13.03 -6.66 0.23
CA ALA A 127 11.60 -6.87 0.48
C ALA A 127 11.24 -6.84 1.97
N GLU A 128 12.10 -7.41 2.84
CA GLU A 128 11.92 -7.37 4.29
C GLU A 128 12.08 -5.95 4.86
N ALA A 129 13.08 -5.20 4.41
CA ALA A 129 13.26 -3.80 4.78
C ALA A 129 12.04 -2.94 4.41
N LEU A 130 11.44 -3.15 3.24
CA LEU A 130 10.22 -2.43 2.83
C LEU A 130 9.01 -2.80 3.70
N ARG A 131 8.79 -4.08 3.99
CA ARG A 131 7.68 -4.51 4.88
C ARG A 131 7.82 -3.93 6.30
N THR A 132 9.05 -3.90 6.82
CA THR A 132 9.30 -3.35 8.16
C THR A 132 9.08 -1.84 8.19
N ALA A 133 9.52 -1.10 7.16
CA ALA A 133 9.25 0.33 7.03
C ALA A 133 7.75 0.65 6.93
N GLU A 134 6.98 -0.15 6.20
CA GLU A 134 5.51 -0.01 6.15
C GLU A 134 4.87 -0.25 7.52
N ALA A 135 5.32 -1.27 8.25
CA ALA A 135 4.81 -1.59 9.58
C ALA A 135 5.13 -0.49 10.62
N THR A 136 6.34 0.07 10.60
CA THR A 136 6.71 1.18 11.48
C THR A 136 5.88 2.43 11.18
N ASN A 137 5.70 2.77 9.90
CA ASN A 137 4.88 3.90 9.49
C ASN A 137 3.41 3.72 9.93
N ALA A 138 2.85 2.53 9.80
CA ALA A 138 1.49 2.23 10.26
C ALA A 138 1.34 2.36 11.79
N ALA A 139 2.34 1.90 12.55
CA ALA A 139 2.36 2.01 14.01
C ALA A 139 2.42 3.49 14.46
N GLU A 140 3.27 4.30 13.82
CA GLU A 140 3.37 5.73 14.11
C GLU A 140 2.08 6.47 13.77
N GLN A 141 1.47 6.20 12.61
CA GLN A 141 0.18 6.79 12.25
C GLN A 141 -0.91 6.41 13.25
N THR A 142 -0.91 5.18 13.76
CA THR A 142 -1.87 4.72 14.78
C THR A 142 -1.71 5.50 16.09
N ARG A 143 -0.45 5.70 16.54
CA ARG A 143 -0.12 6.46 17.74
C ARG A 143 -0.53 7.94 17.63
N LEU A 144 -0.42 8.53 16.45
CA LEU A 144 -0.84 9.91 16.20
C LEU A 144 -2.37 10.07 16.09
N LYS A 145 -3.09 9.02 15.68
CA LYS A 145 -4.56 9.05 15.48
C LYS A 145 -5.35 8.80 16.76
N THR A 146 -4.75 8.24 17.81
CA THR A 146 -5.43 8.01 19.09
C THR A 146 -5.47 9.31 19.89
N PRO A 147 -6.65 9.90 20.16
CA PRO A 147 -6.71 11.04 21.06
C PRO A 147 -6.25 10.58 22.44
N SER A 148 -5.24 11.25 22.97
CA SER A 148 -4.77 11.11 24.35
C SER A 148 -5.98 11.02 25.29
N GLN A 149 -6.26 9.84 25.84
CA GLN A 149 -6.94 9.74 27.11
C GLN A 149 -5.97 10.28 28.15
N ALA A 150 -5.96 11.61 28.28
CA ALA A 150 -5.34 12.27 29.40
C ALA A 150 -6.06 11.79 30.66
N GLU A 151 -5.32 11.00 31.41
CA GLU A 151 -5.53 10.52 32.76
C GLU A 151 -6.18 11.62 33.62
N SER A 152 -7.51 11.56 33.76
CA SER A 152 -8.24 12.27 34.81
C SER A 152 -8.44 11.31 35.97
N GLY A 153 -7.33 10.97 36.63
CA GLY A 153 -7.34 10.39 37.96
C GLY A 153 -7.48 11.53 38.97
N VAL A 154 -8.72 11.91 39.28
CA VAL A 154 -9.00 12.85 40.38
C VAL A 154 -8.68 12.11 41.68
N ALA A 155 -7.48 12.33 42.22
CA ALA A 155 -7.15 11.99 43.59
C ALA A 155 -7.93 12.94 44.52
N ALA A 156 -9.04 12.46 45.08
CA ALA A 156 -9.69 13.09 46.22
C ALA A 156 -8.90 12.67 47.47
N GLY A 157 -8.33 13.66 48.16
CA GLY A 157 -7.42 13.47 49.29
C GLY A 157 -8.10 13.04 50.59
N ASP A 158 -7.41 12.17 51.33
CA ASP A 158 -7.70 11.88 52.73
C ASP A 158 -6.97 12.89 53.62
N GLY A 159 -7.73 13.89 54.09
CA GLY A 159 -7.32 14.86 55.09
C GLY A 159 -7.63 14.35 56.50
N MET A 160 -6.57 13.95 57.19
CA MET A 160 -6.43 13.65 58.63
C MET A 160 -7.24 14.59 59.55
N HIS A 161 -8.16 14.05 60.36
CA HIS A 161 -8.61 14.63 61.64
C HIS A 161 -8.79 13.52 62.68
N GLY A 162 -8.08 13.66 63.80
CA GLY A 162 -8.08 12.68 64.90
C GLY A 162 -9.19 12.90 65.91
N SER A 163 -9.48 11.86 66.68
CA SER A 163 -9.51 11.86 68.16
C SER A 163 -10.00 10.51 68.65
N GLU A 164 -9.33 10.05 69.69
CA GLU A 164 -9.53 8.81 70.42
C GLU A 164 -10.84 8.87 71.22
N HIS A 165 -11.63 7.80 71.23
CA HIS A 165 -12.27 7.29 72.46
C HIS A 165 -12.75 5.84 72.29
N ALA A 166 -12.71 5.13 73.41
CA ALA A 166 -12.71 3.69 73.56
C ALA A 166 -14.06 2.96 73.39
N ASP A 167 -13.89 1.65 73.23
CA ASP A 167 -14.61 0.56 73.88
C ASP A 167 -15.91 -0.03 73.31
N LEU A 168 -15.95 -1.37 73.47
CA LEU A 168 -17.08 -2.32 73.53
C LEU A 168 -17.60 -3.00 72.24
N VAL A 169 -17.07 -4.22 72.03
CA VAL A 169 -17.79 -5.52 72.00
C VAL A 169 -19.25 -5.53 71.53
N HIS A 170 -19.56 -6.16 70.39
CA HIS A 170 -20.42 -7.37 70.34
C HIS A 170 -20.51 -8.02 68.95
N GLU A 171 -20.61 -9.34 69.01
CA GLU A 171 -20.89 -10.32 67.96
C GLU A 171 -22.29 -10.22 67.32
N GLY A 172 -22.43 -10.81 66.13
CA GLY A 172 -23.69 -11.09 65.42
C GLY A 172 -23.67 -10.48 64.02
N GLY A 173 -23.84 -11.20 62.92
CA GLY A 173 -24.61 -12.41 62.70
C GLY A 173 -25.54 -12.16 61.52
N SER A 174 -25.39 -12.98 60.49
CA SER A 174 -26.47 -13.44 59.61
C SER A 174 -27.08 -12.53 58.51
N THR A 175 -26.83 -13.00 57.29
CA THR A 175 -27.81 -13.46 56.29
C THR A 175 -28.65 -12.47 55.46
N ALA A 176 -28.79 -12.91 54.20
CA ALA A 176 -29.92 -12.80 53.29
C ALA A 176 -29.95 -11.51 52.45
N SER A 177 -29.71 -11.62 51.14
CA SER A 177 -30.61 -12.15 50.09
C SER A 177 -31.48 -11.03 49.54
N GLY A 178 -31.22 -10.68 48.28
CA GLY A 178 -31.89 -9.61 47.55
C GLY A 178 -31.62 -9.73 46.06
N THR A 179 -31.90 -10.91 45.51
CA THR A 179 -32.13 -11.13 44.08
C THR A 179 -33.33 -10.30 43.62
N MET A 180 -33.23 -9.70 42.42
CA MET A 180 -34.24 -9.39 41.38
C MET A 180 -33.62 -8.24 40.55
N GLY A 181 -33.29 -8.35 39.27
CA GLY A 181 -33.93 -9.07 38.18
C GLY A 181 -34.30 -8.02 37.11
N GLY A 182 -33.78 -8.15 35.88
CA GLY A 182 -34.15 -7.30 34.73
C GLY A 182 -32.92 -6.79 33.96
N GLN A 183 -32.24 -7.60 33.17
CA GLN A 183 -32.57 -7.89 31.77
C GLN A 183 -32.75 -6.61 30.93
N SER A 184 -31.69 -6.22 30.22
CA SER A 184 -31.85 -5.72 28.85
C SER A 184 -30.79 -6.38 27.96
N LEU A 185 -31.29 -7.23 27.09
CA LEU A 185 -30.56 -8.02 26.11
C LEU A 185 -30.28 -7.17 24.86
N LEU A 186 -28.99 -7.14 24.49
CA LEU A 186 -28.46 -7.30 23.11
C LEU A 186 -28.66 -6.15 22.09
N PRO A 187 -27.87 -6.08 20.98
CA PRO A 187 -26.89 -7.07 20.53
C PRO A 187 -25.47 -6.57 20.22
N ARG A 188 -24.57 -7.55 20.30
CA ARG A 188 -23.27 -7.63 19.64
C ARG A 188 -23.49 -7.87 18.14
N ALA A 189 -22.96 -6.99 17.29
CA ALA A 189 -22.71 -7.25 15.87
C ALA A 189 -21.19 -7.12 15.68
N ALA A 190 -20.45 -8.22 15.52
CA ALA A 190 -20.21 -8.89 14.25
C ALA A 190 -19.53 -7.95 13.25
N GLY A 191 -18.23 -8.19 13.07
CA GLY A 191 -17.37 -7.38 12.23
C GLY A 191 -17.79 -7.43 10.76
N ASN A 192 -17.39 -6.40 10.03
CA ASN A 192 -17.21 -6.49 8.60
C ASN A 192 -15.96 -5.71 8.19
N SER A 193 -14.99 -6.48 7.71
CA SER A 193 -13.88 -6.02 6.89
C SER A 193 -14.45 -5.40 5.62
N LEU A 194 -14.43 -4.07 5.50
CA LEU A 194 -14.63 -3.39 4.23
C LEU A 194 -13.27 -3.14 3.57
N LYS A 195 -12.92 -4.05 2.66
CA LYS A 195 -11.94 -3.85 1.60
C LYS A 195 -12.42 -2.63 0.78
N SER A 196 -11.82 -1.48 1.01
CA SER A 196 -12.07 -0.28 0.20
C SER A 196 -11.37 -0.46 -1.16
N ARG A 197 -11.99 -1.23 -2.05
CA ARG A 197 -11.67 -1.20 -3.48
C ARG A 197 -12.35 0.05 -4.04
N SER A 198 -11.57 1.12 -4.17
CA SER A 198 -11.99 2.33 -4.86
C SER A 198 -12.14 2.01 -6.35
N CYS A 199 -13.35 1.64 -6.78
CA CYS A 199 -13.71 1.65 -8.19
C CYS A 199 -13.97 3.10 -8.59
N MET A 200 -12.95 3.80 -9.10
CA MET A 200 -13.17 5.05 -9.80
C MET A 200 -13.89 4.74 -11.12
N ARG A 201 -15.19 5.02 -11.17
CA ARG A 201 -15.97 5.10 -12.41
C ARG A 201 -15.70 6.46 -13.06
N LEU A 202 -15.06 6.45 -14.22
CA LEU A 202 -14.90 7.63 -15.08
C LEU A 202 -16.13 7.80 -16.01
N PRO A 203 -16.45 9.04 -16.42
CA PRO A 203 -17.68 9.38 -17.16
C PRO A 203 -17.70 8.87 -18.61
N VAL A 204 -18.91 8.54 -19.07
CA VAL A 204 -19.25 8.05 -20.41
C VAL A 204 -19.30 9.20 -21.39
N ALA A 205 -18.30 9.33 -22.26
CA ALA A 205 -18.41 10.09 -23.51
C ALA A 205 -17.30 9.72 -24.51
N TRP A 206 -17.13 8.42 -24.81
CA TRP A 206 -16.09 7.99 -25.76
C TRP A 206 -16.78 7.59 -27.05
N GLY A 207 -16.93 8.60 -27.90
CA GLY A 207 -17.63 8.53 -29.18
C GLY A 207 -17.06 7.45 -30.09
N THR A 208 -17.95 6.59 -30.54
CA THR A 208 -17.78 5.68 -31.67
C THR A 208 -17.43 6.44 -32.95
N ARG A 209 -16.32 6.03 -33.61
CA ARG A 209 -16.20 6.12 -35.07
C ARG A 209 -15.61 4.80 -35.60
N PRO A 210 -16.24 4.14 -36.58
CA PRO A 210 -15.83 2.82 -37.04
C PRO A 210 -14.89 2.85 -38.25
N MET A 211 -14.05 1.80 -38.30
CA MET A 211 -13.50 1.05 -39.44
C MET A 211 -12.52 1.72 -40.42
N GLY A 212 -11.38 1.04 -40.62
CA GLY A 212 -10.45 1.28 -41.72
C GLY A 212 -9.26 0.32 -41.80
N HIS A 213 -9.52 -1.00 -41.87
CA HIS A 213 -8.76 -2.07 -42.53
C HIS A 213 -7.21 -2.17 -42.50
N ALA A 214 -6.78 -3.42 -42.25
CA ALA A 214 -5.63 -4.14 -42.82
C ALA A 214 -4.27 -4.07 -42.08
N MET A 215 -4.03 -5.10 -41.26
CA MET A 215 -2.71 -5.70 -41.02
C MET A 215 -2.58 -6.96 -41.88
N PRO A 216 -1.42 -7.25 -42.48
CA PRO A 216 -1.03 -8.63 -42.71
C PRO A 216 0.27 -8.99 -41.97
N PHE A 217 0.18 -10.07 -41.20
CA PHE A 217 1.14 -11.17 -41.05
C PHE A 217 2.62 -10.87 -40.68
N CYS A 218 3.00 -11.28 -39.47
CA CYS A 218 4.38 -11.70 -39.14
C CYS A 218 4.54 -13.21 -39.38
N PRO A 219 5.65 -13.69 -39.97
CA PRO A 219 6.06 -15.09 -39.86
C PRO A 219 7.13 -15.28 -38.77
N MET A 220 7.22 -16.54 -38.32
CA MET A 220 8.14 -17.12 -37.32
C MET A 220 9.62 -16.99 -37.67
#